data_AF-A0A395R6G2-F1
#
_entry.id   AF-A0A395R6G2-F1
#
_cell.length_a   1.000
_cell.length_b   1.000
_cell.length_c   1.000
_cell.angle_alpha   90.00
_cell.angle_beta   90.00
_cell.angle_gamma   90.00
#
_symmetry.space_group_name_H-M   'P 1'
#
loop_
_entity.id
_entity.type
_entity.pdbx_description
1 polymer ?
#
loop_
_entity_poly.entity_id
_entity_poly.type
_entity_poly.pdbx_seq_one_letter_code
_entity_poly.pdbx_strand_id
1 'polypeptide(L)'
;MFGNGMTEWLLVAVVALLVLGPERLPTLVRSAGRVAGKVRGMWSDVQKELSDSLPQDEVKELADNVRELRGKTNVKQFVRRLALDAVDEERKQG
;
A
#
# COMPACT_ATOMS: atom_id res chain seq x y z
N MET A 1 11.27 -7.86 22.70
CA MET A 1 9.98 -7.67 23.41
C MET A 1 9.39 -6.36 22.90
N PHE A 2 8.08 -6.33 22.63
CA PHE A 2 7.39 -5.57 21.56
C PHE A 2 7.49 -6.24 20.20
N GLY A 3 6.41 -6.92 19.79
CA GLY A 3 6.28 -7.52 18.47
C GLY A 3 4.81 -7.57 18.09
N ASN A 4 4.43 -6.80 17.07
CA ASN A 4 3.28 -6.93 16.15
C ASN A 4 1.91 -7.30 16.79
N GLY A 5 1.73 -7.04 18.07
CA GLY A 5 0.57 -7.44 18.85
C GLY A 5 -0.41 -6.28 19.03
N MET A 6 -1.67 -6.60 19.35
CA MET A 6 -2.72 -5.63 19.64
C MET A 6 -2.27 -4.54 20.64
N THR A 7 -1.38 -4.89 21.56
CA THR A 7 -0.82 -3.99 22.58
C THR A 7 -0.04 -2.81 21.98
N GLU A 8 0.70 -3.00 20.88
CA GLU A 8 1.47 -1.92 20.24
C GLU A 8 0.55 -0.93 19.54
N TRP A 9 -0.46 -1.45 18.82
CA TRP A 9 -1.51 -0.63 18.21
C TRP A 9 -2.28 0.19 19.26
N LEU A 10 -2.59 -0.42 20.41
CA LEU A 10 -3.25 0.27 21.51
C LEU A 10 -2.36 1.39 22.08
N LEU A 11 -1.07 1.13 22.28
CA LEU A 11 -0.12 2.14 22.75
C LEU A 11 -0.03 3.32 21.77
N VAL A 12 0.10 3.05 20.47
CA VAL A 12 0.10 4.09 19.43
C VAL A 12 -1.20 4.88 19.44
N ALA A 13 -2.35 4.21 19.59
CA ALA A 13 -3.65 4.88 19.69
C ALA A 13 -3.70 5.83 20.90
N VAL A 14 -3.24 5.39 22.06
CA VAL A 14 -3.18 6.23 23.27
C VAL A 14 -2.27 7.44 23.06
N VAL A 15 -1.07 7.26 22.52
CA VAL A 15 -0.14 8.36 22.24
C VAL A 15 -0.75 9.32 21.21
N ALA A 16 -1.37 8.81 20.15
CA ALA A 16 -2.04 9.63 19.15
C ALA A 16 -3.19 10.46 19.75
N LEU A 17 -3.97 9.88 20.67
CA LEU A 17 -5.03 10.60 21.39
C LEU A 17 -4.47 11.68 22.32
N LEU A 18 -3.30 11.49 22.94
CA LEU A 18 -2.66 12.50 23.77
C LEU A 18 -2.11 13.67 22.95
N VAL A 19 -1.48 13.38 21.80
CA VAL A 19 -0.84 14.41 20.95
C VAL A 19 -1.86 15.19 20.13
N LEU A 20 -2.75 14.47 19.41
CA LEU A 20 -3.76 15.12 18.57
C LEU A 20 -4.97 15.55 19.40
N GLY A 21 -5.28 14.86 20.50
CA GLY A 21 -6.51 15.05 21.27
C GLY A 21 -7.64 14.11 20.79
N PRO A 22 -8.43 13.53 21.72
CA PRO A 22 -9.50 12.57 21.39
C PRO A 22 -10.61 13.15 20.52
N GLU A 23 -10.87 14.46 20.62
CA GLU A 23 -11.92 15.13 19.84
C GLU A 23 -11.44 15.53 18.43
N ARG A 24 -10.12 15.71 18.26
CA ARG A 24 -9.54 16.21 17.00
C ARG A 24 -9.22 15.08 16.03
N LEU A 25 -8.78 13.92 16.53
CA LEU A 25 -8.52 12.73 15.71
C LEU A 25 -9.70 12.36 14.79
N PRO A 26 -10.95 12.20 15.27
CA PRO A 26 -12.07 11.85 14.40
C PRO A 26 -12.45 12.98 13.44
N THR A 27 -12.21 14.23 13.82
CA THR A 27 -12.44 15.40 12.97
C THR A 27 -11.45 15.45 11.81
N LEU A 28 -10.17 15.18 12.07
CA LEU A 28 -9.12 15.10 11.05
C LEU A 28 -9.37 13.95 10.06
N VAL A 29 -9.73 12.77 10.56
CA VAL A 29 -10.09 11.62 9.71
C VAL A 29 -11.29 11.95 8.82
N ARG A 30 -12.32 12.61 9.36
CA ARG A 30 -13.49 13.02 8.55
C ARG A 30 -13.12 14.06 7.49
N SER A 31 -12.28 15.03 7.83
CA SER A 31 -11.85 16.07 6.89
C SER A 31 -10.95 15.50 5.79
N ALA A 32 -9.94 14.72 6.17
CA ALA A 32 -9.07 13.99 5.23
C ALA A 32 -9.89 13.00 4.38
N GLY A 33 -10.84 12.30 4.99
CA GLY A 33 -11.73 11.36 4.31
C GLY A 33 -12.61 12.02 3.26
N ARG A 34 -13.11 13.25 3.50
CA ARG A 34 -13.85 14.01 2.48
C ARG A 34 -12.97 14.38 1.29
N VAL A 35 -11.73 14.81 1.54
CA VAL A 35 -10.77 15.15 0.47
C VAL A 35 -10.38 13.90 -0.31
N ALA A 36 -9.98 12.83 0.39
CA ALA A 36 -9.65 11.55 -0.23
C ALA A 36 -10.83 10.94 -1.00
N GLY A 37 -12.05 11.08 -0.48
CA GLY A 37 -13.28 10.64 -1.14
C GLY A 37 -13.56 11.39 -2.45
N LYS A 38 -13.39 12.72 -2.45
CA LYS A 38 -13.50 13.53 -3.68
C LYS A 38 -12.46 13.14 -4.72
N VAL A 39 -11.22 12.96 -4.28
CA VAL A 39 -10.12 12.51 -5.15
C VAL A 39 -10.47 11.13 -5.72
N ARG A 40 -10.91 10.17 -4.91
CA ARG A 40 -11.32 8.83 -5.36
C ARG A 40 -12.49 8.86 -6.35
N GLY A 41 -13.47 9.74 -6.14
CA GLY A 41 -14.55 9.98 -7.10
C GLY A 41 -14.01 10.45 -8.46
N MET A 42 -13.13 11.45 -8.45
CA MET A 42 -12.49 11.96 -9.66
C MET A 42 -11.69 10.89 -10.43
N TRP A 43 -10.96 10.02 -9.73
CA TRP A 43 -10.30 8.86 -10.37
C TRP A 43 -11.28 7.89 -11.01
N SER A 44 -12.44 7.68 -10.37
CA SER A 44 -13.50 6.80 -10.90
C SER A 44 -14.13 7.38 -12.16
N ASP A 45 -14.35 8.69 -12.19
CA ASP A 45 -14.92 9.40 -13.34
C ASP A 45 -13.94 9.38 -14.53
N VAL A 46 -12.65 9.64 -14.28
CA VAL A 46 -11.59 9.53 -15.31
C VAL A 46 -11.47 8.09 -15.83
N GLN A 47 -11.50 7.08 -14.96
CA GLN A 47 -11.48 5.68 -15.40
C GLN A 47 -12.69 5.36 -16.29
N LYS A 48 -13.86 5.91 -15.98
CA LYS A 48 -15.09 5.71 -16.75
C LYS A 48 -15.02 6.38 -18.13
N GLU A 49 -14.60 7.65 -18.18
CA GLU A 49 -14.38 8.36 -19.45
C GLU A 49 -13.32 7.68 -20.32
N LEU A 50 -12.25 7.19 -19.71
CA LEU A 50 -11.19 6.47 -20.42
C LEU A 50 -11.67 5.11 -20.94
N SER A 51 -12.54 4.42 -20.21
CA SER A 51 -13.13 3.13 -20.65
C SER A 51 -14.18 3.29 -21.74
N ASP A 52 -14.88 4.43 -21.79
CA ASP A 52 -15.87 4.73 -22.83
C ASP A 52 -15.23 5.27 -24.13
N SER A 53 -14.02 5.83 -24.05
CA SER A 53 -13.30 6.44 -25.19
C SER A 53 -12.12 5.61 -25.72
N LEU A 54 -11.48 4.79 -24.89
CA LEU A 54 -10.46 3.83 -25.32
C LEU A 54 -11.04 2.42 -25.46
N PRO A 55 -10.65 1.65 -26.48
CA PRO A 55 -11.02 0.24 -26.60
C PRO A 55 -10.62 -0.54 -25.34
N GLN A 56 -11.46 -1.48 -24.90
CA GLN A 56 -11.22 -2.27 -23.67
C GLN A 56 -9.85 -2.97 -23.65
N ASP A 57 -9.30 -3.28 -24.82
CA ASP A 57 -8.01 -3.93 -25.00
C ASP A 57 -6.83 -3.03 -24.51
N GLU A 58 -6.90 -1.72 -24.73
CA GLU A 58 -5.85 -0.76 -24.34
C GLU A 58 -5.89 -0.45 -22.83
N VAL A 59 -7.10 -0.38 -22.25
CA VAL A 59 -7.29 -0.22 -20.80
C VAL A 59 -6.74 -1.42 -20.04
N LYS A 60 -6.92 -2.63 -20.60
CA LYS A 60 -6.41 -3.87 -20.02
C LYS A 60 -4.88 -3.94 -20.07
N GLU A 61 -4.28 -3.52 -21.17
CA GLU A 61 -2.82 -3.45 -21.31
C GLU A 61 -2.20 -2.45 -20.32
N LEU A 62 -2.82 -1.27 -20.13
CA LEU A 62 -2.39 -0.29 -19.12
C LEU A 62 -2.53 -0.85 -17.69
N ALA A 63 -3.63 -1.54 -17.39
CA ALA A 63 -3.83 -2.18 -16.10
C ALA A 63 -2.79 -3.28 -15.82
N ASP A 64 -2.45 -4.08 -16.83
CA ASP A 64 -1.44 -5.14 -16.72
C ASP A 64 -0.02 -4.55 -16.56
N ASN A 65 0.32 -3.48 -17.29
CA ASN A 65 1.58 -2.76 -17.12
C ASN A 65 1.72 -2.14 -15.71
N VAL A 66 0.66 -1.49 -15.20
CA VAL A 66 0.65 -0.95 -13.83
C VAL A 66 0.77 -2.07 -12.80
N ARG A 67 0.12 -3.21 -13.04
CA ARG A 67 0.19 -4.40 -12.17
C ARG A 67 1.57 -5.02 -12.19
N GLU A 68 2.25 -5.04 -13.33
CA GLU A 68 3.63 -5.49 -13.46
C GLU A 68 4.60 -4.57 -12.70
N LEU A 69 4.44 -3.25 -12.83
CA LEU A 69 5.22 -2.26 -12.09
C LEU A 69 5.01 -2.38 -10.58
N ARG A 70 3.77 -2.61 -10.15
CA ARG A 70 3.43 -2.85 -8.74
C ARG A 70 3.97 -4.20 -8.23
N GLY A 71 4.05 -5.20 -9.11
CA GLY A 71 4.62 -6.51 -8.86
C GLY A 71 6.16 -6.52 -8.77
N LYS A 72 6.85 -5.49 -9.29
CA LYS A 72 8.31 -5.31 -9.18
C LYS A 72 8.75 -4.84 -7.80
N THR A 73 7.87 -4.25 -6.97
CA THR A 73 8.09 -4.05 -5.52
C THR A 73 7.73 -5.31 -4.72
N ASN A 74 8.03 -6.49 -5.24
CA ASN A 74 7.93 -7.74 -4.49
C ASN A 74 9.15 -7.85 -3.57
N VAL A 75 9.04 -7.25 -2.38
CA VAL A 75 9.95 -7.48 -1.24
C VAL A 75 10.20 -8.98 -1.03
N LYS A 76 9.19 -9.81 -1.30
CA LYS A 76 9.26 -11.27 -1.22
C LYS A 76 10.25 -11.89 -2.23
N GLN A 77 10.41 -11.31 -3.42
CA GLN A 77 11.37 -11.76 -4.43
C GLN A 77 12.79 -11.29 -4.08
N PHE A 78 12.93 -10.07 -3.55
CA PHE A 78 14.21 -9.54 -3.09
C PHE A 78 14.76 -10.32 -1.88
N VAL A 79 13.90 -10.59 -0.89
CA VAL A 79 14.23 -11.43 0.27
C VAL A 79 14.50 -12.87 -0.14
N ARG A 80 13.76 -13.42 -1.11
CA ARG A 80 14.03 -14.78 -1.63
C ARG A 80 15.37 -14.86 -2.37
N ARG A 81 15.77 -13.84 -3.13
CA ARG A 81 17.08 -13.82 -3.78
C ARG A 81 18.21 -13.73 -2.75
N LEU A 82 18.10 -12.85 -1.76
CA LEU A 82 19.06 -12.76 -0.66
C LEU A 82 19.15 -14.04 0.18
N ALA A 83 18.02 -14.70 0.43
CA ALA A 83 17.99 -15.97 1.15
C ALA A 83 18.53 -17.14 0.31
N LEU A 84 18.42 -17.09 -1.02
CA LEU A 84 19.00 -18.10 -1.92
C LEU A 84 20.51 -17.89 -2.07
N ASP A 85 20.97 -16.64 -2.15
CA ASP A 85 22.40 -16.31 -2.28
C ASP A 85 23.18 -16.64 -0.99
N ALA A 86 22.59 -16.45 0.19
CA ALA A 86 23.21 -16.82 1.47
C ALA A 86 23.28 -18.36 1.70
N VAL A 87 22.39 -19.14 1.09
CA VAL A 87 22.38 -20.60 1.20
C VAL A 87 23.34 -21.25 0.19
N ASP A 88 23.57 -20.60 -0.95
CA ASP A 88 24.53 -21.07 -1.96
C ASP A 88 25.99 -20.77 -1.61
N GLU A 89 26.28 -19.72 -0.83
CA GLU A 89 27.65 -19.44 -0.34
C GLU A 89 28.18 -20.51 0.63
N GLU A 90 27.32 -21.08 1.48
CA GLU A 90 27.67 -22.18 2.40
C GLU A 90 27.95 -23.49 1.65
N ARG A 91 27.33 -23.70 0.47
CA ARG A 91 27.49 -24.92 -0.35
C ARG A 91 28.75 -24.95 -1.20
N LYS A 92 29.48 -23.83 -1.30
CA LYS A 92 30.74 -23.73 -2.07
C LYS A 92 32.02 -23.86 -1.23
N GLN A 93 31.91 -24.00 0.10
CA GLN A 93 33.08 -24.13 1.00
C GLN A 93 33.17 -25.48 1.73
N GLY A 94 32.37 -26.48 1.35
CA GLY A 94 32.51 -27.89 1.78
C GLY A 94 32.57 -28.83 0.60
#